data_AF-A0A3S4NPL7-F1
#
_entry.id   AF-A0A3S4NPL7-F1
#
_cell.length_a   1.000
_cell.length_b   1.000
_cell.length_c   1.000
_cell.angle_alpha   90.00
_cell.angle_beta   90.00
_cell.angle_gamma   90.00
#
_symmetry.space_group_name_H-M   'P 1'
#
loop_
_entity.id
_entity.type
_entity.pdbx_description
1 polymer ?
#
loop_
_entity_poly.entity_id
_entity_poly.type
_entity_poly.pdbx_seq_one_letter_code
_entity_poly.pdbx_strand_id
1 'polypeptide(L)'
;MGVRVHTSKNTLEIVQEGVEARKTMRFADGSELEVDFIVFSTGIRPRDKLATQCGLDVAPRGGIVINDSCQTSDPDIYAIGECASWNNRVFGLVAPGYKMAQVAVDHILGSENAFEGADLSAKLKLLGVDVGGIGDAHGRTPGARSYVYLDESKEIYKRLIVSEDNKTLLGAVLVGDTSDYGNLLQLVLNAIELPENPDSLILPAHSGSGKPSIGVDKLPDSAQICSCFDVTKGDLIAAINKGCHTVAALKAETKAGTGCGGCIPLVTQVLNAELAKQGIEVNNNLCEHFAYSRQELFHLIRVEGIKPSKNCWRNTAKATVVKFVNQPSVRCWPPAGTNTF
;
A
#
# COMPACT_ATOMS: atom_id res chain seq x y z
N MET A 1 0.37 2.60 -22.56
CA MET A 1 1.42 1.70 -21.98
C MET A 1 2.13 0.80 -22.99
N GLY A 2 1.70 0.71 -24.27
CA GLY A 2 2.38 -0.14 -25.26
C GLY A 2 2.25 -1.66 -25.03
N VAL A 3 1.54 -2.07 -23.97
CA VAL A 3 1.23 -3.47 -23.65
C VAL A 3 0.01 -3.91 -24.47
N ARG A 4 0.11 -5.06 -25.14
CA ARG A 4 -1.03 -5.73 -25.76
C ARG A 4 -1.55 -6.80 -24.79
N VAL A 5 -2.82 -6.72 -24.42
CA VAL A 5 -3.47 -7.66 -23.50
C VAL A 5 -4.31 -8.62 -24.33
N HIS A 6 -3.96 -9.91 -24.27
CA HIS A 6 -4.74 -10.98 -24.89
C HIS A 6 -5.47 -11.74 -23.79
N THR A 7 -6.74 -11.40 -23.53
CA THR A 7 -7.59 -12.13 -22.60
C THR A 7 -8.06 -13.44 -23.23
N SER A 8 -8.43 -14.43 -22.39
CA SER A 8 -8.92 -15.74 -22.84
C SER A 8 -7.96 -16.47 -23.79
N LYS A 9 -6.65 -16.18 -23.70
CA LYS A 9 -5.62 -16.74 -24.56
C LYS A 9 -4.94 -17.92 -23.87
N ASN A 10 -5.33 -19.15 -24.25
CA ASN A 10 -4.82 -20.37 -23.65
C ASN A 10 -3.60 -20.90 -24.42
N THR A 11 -2.41 -20.89 -23.82
CA THR A 11 -1.17 -21.42 -24.41
C THR A 11 -1.13 -22.94 -24.28
N LEU A 12 -1.02 -23.65 -25.40
CA LEU A 12 -0.89 -25.11 -25.46
C LEU A 12 0.57 -25.55 -25.38
N GLU A 13 1.45 -24.90 -26.13
CA GLU A 13 2.87 -25.24 -26.15
C GLU A 13 3.74 -24.01 -26.45
N ILE A 14 5.02 -24.13 -26.07
CA ILE A 14 6.07 -23.16 -26.36
C ILE A 14 7.16 -23.90 -27.11
N VAL A 15 7.38 -23.52 -28.36
CA VAL A 15 8.36 -24.16 -29.25
C VAL A 15 9.57 -23.23 -29.47
N GLN A 16 10.74 -23.83 -29.63
CA GLN A 16 12.02 -23.11 -29.82
C GLN A 16 12.29 -22.84 -31.30
N GLU A 17 11.32 -22.20 -31.96
CA GLU A 17 11.33 -21.83 -33.36
C GLU A 17 10.60 -20.49 -33.54
N GLY A 18 11.00 -19.71 -34.54
CA GLY A 18 10.43 -18.41 -34.90
C GLY A 18 11.29 -17.73 -35.96
N VAL A 19 10.70 -16.81 -36.71
CA VAL A 19 11.36 -16.04 -37.78
C VAL A 19 11.96 -14.75 -37.22
N GLU A 20 11.20 -14.05 -36.37
CA GLU A 20 11.56 -12.76 -35.76
C GLU A 20 12.04 -12.92 -34.32
N ALA A 21 11.60 -13.96 -33.60
CA ALA A 21 12.01 -14.23 -32.23
C ALA A 21 12.44 -15.70 -32.00
N ARG A 22 13.07 -15.96 -30.86
CA ARG A 22 13.63 -17.30 -30.55
C ARG A 22 12.60 -18.37 -30.20
N LYS A 23 11.38 -17.99 -29.85
CA LYS A 23 10.32 -18.91 -29.41
C LYS A 23 9.00 -18.52 -30.05
N THR A 24 8.12 -19.50 -30.19
CA THR A 24 6.73 -19.29 -30.57
C THR A 24 5.80 -19.89 -29.53
N MET A 25 4.85 -19.09 -29.04
CA MET A 25 3.74 -19.55 -28.20
C MET A 25 2.58 -19.94 -29.11
N ARG A 26 2.13 -21.18 -29.01
CA ARG A 26 0.96 -21.70 -29.73
C ARG A 26 -0.26 -21.72 -28.83
N PHE A 27 -1.38 -21.24 -29.33
CA PHE A 27 -2.60 -21.11 -28.54
C PHE A 27 -3.70 -22.06 -28.99
N ALA A 28 -4.66 -22.31 -28.10
CA ALA A 28 -5.75 -23.25 -28.33
C ALA A 28 -6.70 -22.83 -29.48
N ASP A 29 -6.71 -21.55 -29.84
CA ASP A 29 -7.46 -21.03 -30.98
C ASP A 29 -6.69 -21.12 -32.31
N GLY A 30 -5.54 -21.78 -32.32
CA GLY A 30 -4.69 -21.99 -33.49
C GLY A 30 -3.81 -20.79 -33.85
N SER A 31 -3.91 -19.66 -33.14
CA SER A 31 -3.01 -18.54 -33.37
C SER A 31 -1.64 -18.79 -32.73
N GLU A 32 -0.65 -18.01 -33.16
CA GLU A 32 0.72 -18.05 -32.65
C GLU A 32 1.20 -16.66 -32.25
N LEU A 33 2.20 -16.60 -31.36
CA LEU A 33 2.91 -15.37 -30.99
C LEU A 33 4.39 -15.66 -30.79
N GLU A 34 5.23 -15.03 -31.61
CA GLU A 34 6.68 -15.08 -31.45
C GLU A 34 7.15 -14.19 -30.29
N VAL A 35 8.03 -14.73 -29.45
CA VAL A 35 8.57 -14.07 -28.25
C VAL A 35 10.01 -14.48 -27.96
N ASP A 36 10.84 -13.55 -27.51
CA ASP A 36 12.20 -13.87 -27.04
C ASP A 36 12.21 -14.33 -25.58
N PHE A 37 11.33 -13.76 -24.77
CA PHE A 37 11.30 -13.94 -23.33
C PHE A 37 9.88 -14.18 -22.83
N ILE A 38 9.74 -15.13 -21.90
CA ILE A 38 8.47 -15.53 -21.32
C ILE A 38 8.59 -15.43 -19.81
N VAL A 39 7.66 -14.71 -19.19
CA VAL A 39 7.49 -14.65 -17.74
C VAL A 39 6.25 -15.42 -17.35
N PHE A 40 6.42 -16.50 -16.59
CA PHE A 40 5.30 -17.25 -16.04
C PHE A 40 4.80 -16.58 -14.75
N SER A 41 3.54 -16.16 -14.76
CA SER A 41 2.85 -15.54 -13.62
C SER A 41 1.49 -16.22 -13.38
N THR A 42 1.47 -17.55 -13.42
CA THR A 42 0.26 -18.39 -13.42
C THR A 42 -0.16 -18.86 -12.01
N GLY A 43 0.23 -18.10 -10.98
CA GLY A 43 0.00 -18.43 -9.57
C GLY A 43 1.07 -19.35 -8.97
N ILE A 44 1.05 -19.45 -7.64
CA ILE A 44 1.96 -20.28 -6.84
C ILE A 44 1.23 -21.54 -6.34
N ARG A 45 2.00 -22.57 -5.99
CA ARG A 45 1.50 -23.78 -5.32
C ARG A 45 2.27 -23.97 -4.01
N PRO A 46 1.60 -24.33 -2.91
CA PRO A 46 2.27 -24.66 -1.66
C PRO A 46 3.33 -25.74 -1.85
N ARG A 47 4.49 -25.61 -1.18
CA ARG A 47 5.57 -26.60 -1.23
C ARG A 47 5.41 -27.57 -0.06
N ASP A 48 4.49 -28.51 -0.20
CA ASP A 48 4.07 -29.48 0.83
C ASP A 48 4.70 -30.88 0.66
N LYS A 49 5.53 -31.09 -0.36
CA LYS A 49 6.14 -32.41 -0.65
C LYS A 49 6.84 -33.05 0.56
N LEU A 50 7.53 -32.27 1.37
CA LEU A 50 8.20 -32.78 2.58
C LEU A 50 7.18 -33.29 3.61
N ALA A 51 6.10 -32.53 3.82
CA ALA A 51 5.01 -32.92 4.73
C ALA A 51 4.39 -34.25 4.30
N THR A 52 4.07 -34.40 3.01
CA THR A 52 3.56 -35.68 2.48
C THR A 52 4.53 -36.83 2.68
N GLN A 53 5.83 -36.63 2.43
CA GLN A 53 6.85 -37.66 2.59
C GLN A 53 7.07 -38.08 4.05
N CYS A 54 6.81 -37.18 4.99
CA CYS A 54 6.92 -37.40 6.43
C CYS A 54 5.61 -37.84 7.09
N GLY A 55 4.53 -37.99 6.33
CA GLY A 55 3.22 -38.40 6.85
C GLY A 55 2.46 -37.32 7.61
N LEU A 56 2.79 -36.05 7.40
CA LEU A 56 2.01 -34.93 7.92
C LEU A 56 0.77 -34.68 7.06
N ASP A 57 -0.29 -34.18 7.69
CA ASP A 57 -1.53 -33.85 7.00
C ASP A 57 -1.33 -32.73 5.95
N VAL A 58 -1.89 -32.94 4.76
CA VAL A 58 -1.87 -31.99 3.64
C VAL A 58 -3.30 -31.74 3.17
N ALA A 59 -3.64 -30.49 2.91
CA ALA A 59 -4.99 -30.10 2.52
C ALA A 59 -5.34 -30.58 1.09
N PRO A 60 -6.64 -30.74 0.76
CA PRO A 60 -7.06 -31.26 -0.56
C PRO A 60 -6.59 -30.45 -1.77
N ARG A 61 -6.27 -29.17 -1.58
CA ARG A 61 -5.76 -28.26 -2.61
C ARG A 61 -4.26 -27.95 -2.47
N GLY A 62 -3.55 -28.73 -1.66
CA GLY A 62 -2.16 -28.52 -1.27
C GLY A 62 -2.00 -27.60 -0.06
N GLY A 63 -0.82 -27.66 0.53
CA GLY A 63 -0.42 -26.95 1.75
C GLY A 63 -0.50 -27.82 3.00
N ILE A 64 0.47 -27.62 3.89
CA ILE A 64 0.63 -28.34 5.15
C ILE A 64 -0.50 -27.91 6.08
N VAL A 65 -1.33 -28.83 6.54
CA VAL A 65 -2.45 -28.50 7.43
C VAL A 65 -1.91 -27.97 8.75
N ILE A 66 -2.45 -26.84 9.20
CA ILE A 66 -2.12 -26.25 10.49
C ILE A 66 -3.36 -25.93 11.33
N ASN A 67 -3.19 -25.97 12.65
CA ASN A 67 -4.16 -25.45 13.62
C ASN A 67 -4.00 -23.92 13.84
N ASP A 68 -4.78 -23.37 14.76
CA ASP A 68 -4.77 -21.93 15.10
C ASP A 68 -3.46 -21.48 15.76
N SER A 69 -2.62 -22.41 16.24
CA SER A 69 -1.28 -22.13 16.77
C SER A 69 -0.17 -22.37 15.74
N CYS A 70 -0.54 -22.58 14.47
CA CYS A 70 0.37 -22.90 13.36
C CYS A 70 1.13 -24.24 13.50
N GLN A 71 0.69 -25.13 14.40
CA GLN A 71 1.21 -26.49 14.51
C GLN A 71 0.61 -27.39 13.43
N THR A 72 1.39 -28.34 12.97
CA THR A 72 0.95 -29.39 12.03
C THR A 72 0.24 -30.53 12.77
N SER A 73 -0.01 -31.65 12.07
CA SER A 73 -0.50 -32.89 12.70
C SER A 73 0.49 -33.51 13.70
N ASP A 74 1.77 -33.14 13.62
CA ASP A 74 2.78 -33.42 14.64
C ASP A 74 2.92 -32.20 15.57
N PRO A 75 2.77 -32.36 16.90
CA PRO A 75 2.79 -31.25 17.85
C PRO A 75 4.14 -30.53 17.95
N ASP A 76 5.24 -31.17 17.56
CA ASP A 76 6.60 -30.60 17.60
C ASP A 76 6.98 -29.90 16.27
N ILE A 77 6.11 -29.95 15.26
CA ILE A 77 6.36 -29.39 13.93
C ILE A 77 5.35 -28.27 13.63
N TYR A 78 5.87 -27.14 13.17
CA TYR A 78 5.08 -25.97 12.77
C TYR A 78 5.24 -25.71 11.27
N ALA A 79 4.22 -25.11 10.67
CA ALA A 79 4.29 -24.57 9.31
C ALA A 79 3.69 -23.16 9.29
N ILE A 80 4.35 -22.24 8.58
CA ILE A 80 3.95 -20.83 8.48
C ILE A 80 4.11 -20.34 7.05
N GLY A 81 3.44 -19.23 6.72
CA GLY A 81 3.52 -18.61 5.40
C GLY A 81 2.79 -19.41 4.31
N GLU A 82 3.24 -19.27 3.06
CA GLU A 82 2.50 -19.75 1.89
C GLU A 82 2.43 -21.28 1.76
N CYS A 83 3.27 -22.03 2.49
CA CYS A 83 3.19 -23.49 2.54
C CYS A 83 2.13 -24.00 3.52
N ALA A 84 1.65 -23.16 4.44
CA ALA A 84 0.70 -23.53 5.47
C ALA A 84 -0.75 -23.37 4.99
N SER A 85 -1.58 -24.36 5.32
CA SER A 85 -3.00 -24.40 5.02
C SER A 85 -3.80 -24.36 6.31
N TRP A 86 -4.37 -23.19 6.60
CA TRP A 86 -5.25 -22.99 7.74
C TRP A 86 -6.70 -23.03 7.27
N ASN A 87 -7.52 -23.90 7.87
CA ASN A 87 -8.92 -24.10 7.46
C ASN A 87 -9.11 -24.33 5.95
N ASN A 88 -8.25 -25.16 5.35
CA ASN A 88 -8.19 -25.45 3.91
C ASN A 88 -7.93 -24.23 3.02
N ARG A 89 -7.27 -23.19 3.56
CA ARG A 89 -6.91 -21.96 2.86
C ARG A 89 -5.42 -21.69 2.99
N VAL A 90 -4.84 -21.25 1.88
CA VAL A 90 -3.46 -20.77 1.81
C VAL A 90 -3.47 -19.27 1.52
N PHE A 91 -2.51 -18.55 2.09
CA PHE A 91 -2.47 -17.10 2.00
C PHE A 91 -1.21 -16.66 1.23
N GLY A 92 -1.40 -16.13 0.02
CA GLY A 92 -0.31 -15.64 -0.85
C GLY A 92 0.07 -14.18 -0.60
N LEU A 93 0.16 -13.79 0.68
CA LEU A 93 0.51 -12.43 1.12
C LEU A 93 1.52 -12.51 2.26
N VAL A 94 2.37 -11.49 2.36
CA VAL A 94 3.45 -11.46 3.37
C VAL A 94 2.93 -11.31 4.80
N ALA A 95 1.91 -10.49 5.02
CA ALA A 95 1.35 -10.21 6.35
C ALA A 95 0.80 -11.46 7.07
N PRO A 96 0.00 -12.33 6.42
CA PRO A 96 -0.37 -13.62 7.00
C PRO A 96 0.86 -14.43 7.44
N GLY A 97 1.95 -14.42 6.67
CA GLY A 97 3.19 -15.10 7.02
C GLY A 97 3.83 -14.56 8.31
N TYR A 98 3.87 -13.23 8.49
CA TYR A 98 4.35 -12.62 9.73
C TYR A 98 3.45 -12.96 10.93
N LYS A 99 2.13 -12.88 10.77
CA LYS A 99 1.19 -13.24 11.84
C LYS A 99 1.32 -14.72 12.23
N MET A 100 1.45 -15.62 11.25
CA MET A 100 1.71 -17.04 11.50
C MET A 100 3.03 -17.24 12.25
N ALA A 101 4.10 -16.51 11.87
CA ALA A 101 5.37 -16.58 12.58
C ALA A 101 5.25 -16.13 14.04
N GLN A 102 4.55 -15.02 14.29
CA GLN A 102 4.33 -14.50 15.64
C GLN A 102 3.50 -15.49 16.48
N VAL A 103 2.41 -16.03 15.93
CA VAL A 103 1.56 -17.02 16.60
C VAL A 103 2.34 -18.29 16.94
N ALA A 104 3.17 -18.79 16.02
CA ALA A 104 4.00 -19.96 16.27
C ALA A 104 5.00 -19.71 17.42
N VAL A 105 5.66 -18.54 17.43
CA VAL A 105 6.60 -18.16 18.50
C VAL A 105 5.88 -17.99 19.83
N ASP A 106 4.73 -17.34 19.86
CA ASP A 106 3.93 -17.14 21.07
C ASP A 106 3.50 -18.48 21.66
N HIS A 107 3.05 -19.42 20.83
CA HIS A 107 2.71 -20.76 21.27
C HIS A 107 3.92 -21.50 21.85
N ILE A 108 5.09 -21.42 21.21
CA ILE A 108 6.34 -22.01 21.73
C ILE A 108 6.73 -21.41 23.10
N LEU A 109 6.44 -20.12 23.33
CA LEU A 109 6.75 -19.42 24.57
C LEU A 109 5.64 -19.54 25.64
N GLY A 110 4.50 -20.16 25.32
CA GLY A 110 3.36 -20.31 26.22
C GLY A 110 2.50 -19.05 26.36
N SER A 111 2.58 -18.12 25.41
CA SER A 111 1.72 -16.94 25.31
C SER A 111 0.41 -17.27 24.59
N GLU A 112 -0.70 -16.66 25.02
CA GLU A 112 -1.98 -16.80 24.33
C GLU A 112 -2.02 -15.96 23.04
N ASN A 113 -1.99 -16.63 21.89
CA ASN A 113 -2.20 -16.04 20.58
C ASN A 113 -2.74 -17.09 19.60
N ALA A 114 -3.52 -16.65 18.62
CA ALA A 114 -4.11 -17.52 17.62
C ALA A 114 -4.08 -16.87 16.23
N PHE A 115 -3.96 -17.70 15.21
CA PHE A 115 -4.14 -17.33 13.81
C PHE A 115 -5.62 -17.53 13.44
N GLU A 116 -6.33 -16.42 13.22
CA GLU A 116 -7.77 -16.40 12.96
C GLU A 116 -8.09 -16.18 11.46
N GLY A 117 -7.10 -16.40 10.60
CA GLY A 117 -7.12 -16.02 9.20
C GLY A 117 -6.39 -14.69 8.95
N ALA A 118 -6.54 -14.18 7.73
CA ALA A 118 -5.88 -12.93 7.34
C ALA A 118 -6.73 -12.14 6.35
N ASP A 119 -6.59 -10.81 6.44
CA ASP A 119 -7.10 -9.88 5.46
C ASP A 119 -6.37 -10.07 4.12
N LEU A 120 -7.14 -10.15 3.03
CA LEU A 120 -6.63 -10.35 1.68
C LEU A 120 -6.50 -9.03 0.90
N SER A 121 -6.61 -7.89 1.58
CA SER A 121 -6.43 -6.58 0.96
C SER A 121 -5.01 -6.45 0.40
N ALA A 122 -4.92 -5.90 -0.80
CA ALA A 122 -3.65 -5.68 -1.47
C ALA A 122 -3.68 -4.38 -2.27
N LYS A 123 -2.56 -3.66 -2.26
CA LYS A 123 -2.29 -2.52 -3.14
C LYS A 123 -1.13 -2.89 -4.06
N LEU A 124 -1.38 -2.87 -5.36
CA LEU A 124 -0.42 -3.30 -6.37
C LEU A 124 0.24 -2.10 -7.03
N LYS A 125 1.53 -2.22 -7.31
CA LYS A 125 2.27 -1.27 -8.16
C LYS A 125 2.22 -1.78 -9.59
N LEU A 126 1.30 -1.26 -10.40
CA LEU A 126 1.29 -1.50 -11.84
C LEU A 126 2.03 -0.38 -12.57
N LEU A 127 2.30 -0.58 -13.86
CA LEU A 127 2.97 0.42 -14.70
C LEU A 127 2.07 1.65 -14.87
N GLY A 128 2.25 2.67 -14.03
CA GLY A 128 1.58 3.96 -14.18
C GLY A 128 0.08 3.98 -13.84
N VAL A 129 -0.46 2.89 -13.27
CA VAL A 129 -1.84 2.84 -12.76
C VAL A 129 -1.79 2.33 -11.32
N ASP A 130 -2.33 3.10 -10.38
CA ASP A 130 -2.47 2.63 -9.02
C ASP A 130 -3.73 1.77 -8.88
N VAL A 131 -3.60 0.59 -8.27
CA VAL A 131 -4.73 -0.31 -8.02
C VAL A 131 -4.70 -0.84 -6.59
N GLY A 132 -5.85 -0.88 -5.94
CA GLY A 132 -6.04 -1.47 -4.62
C GLY A 132 -7.35 -2.23 -4.50
N GLY A 133 -7.29 -3.41 -3.89
CA GLY A 133 -8.44 -4.18 -3.43
C GLY A 133 -8.43 -4.27 -1.91
N ILE A 134 -9.60 -4.16 -1.29
CA ILE A 134 -9.79 -4.23 0.16
C ILE A 134 -10.89 -5.24 0.47
N GLY A 135 -10.66 -6.13 1.45
CA GLY A 135 -11.66 -7.04 1.99
C GLY A 135 -12.44 -7.82 0.93
N ASP A 136 -13.77 -7.82 1.04
CA ASP A 136 -14.69 -8.39 0.05
C ASP A 136 -14.86 -7.47 -1.17
N ALA A 137 -13.77 -7.26 -1.90
CA ALA A 137 -13.71 -6.43 -3.11
C ALA A 137 -14.68 -6.87 -4.22
N HIS A 138 -15.18 -8.10 -4.17
CA HIS A 138 -16.09 -8.67 -5.15
C HIS A 138 -17.57 -8.61 -4.72
N GLY A 139 -17.87 -8.31 -3.46
CA GLY A 139 -19.23 -8.32 -2.93
C GLY A 139 -19.84 -9.72 -2.90
N ARG A 140 -19.07 -10.71 -2.42
CA ARG A 140 -19.53 -12.09 -2.23
C ARG A 140 -20.42 -12.25 -1.00
N THR A 141 -20.35 -11.32 -0.06
CA THR A 141 -21.19 -11.31 1.15
C THR A 141 -22.66 -11.18 0.75
N PRO A 142 -23.54 -12.12 1.16
CA PRO A 142 -24.96 -12.04 0.85
C PRO A 142 -25.58 -10.73 1.34
N GLY A 143 -26.46 -10.13 0.54
CA GLY A 143 -27.12 -8.85 0.89
C GLY A 143 -26.23 -7.61 0.76
N ALA A 144 -24.94 -7.76 0.43
CA ALA A 144 -24.04 -6.64 0.26
C ALA A 144 -24.50 -5.69 -0.86
N ARG A 145 -24.32 -4.40 -0.62
CA ARG A 145 -24.64 -3.31 -1.56
C ARG A 145 -23.35 -2.66 -2.04
N SER A 146 -23.41 -1.91 -3.14
CA SER A 146 -22.21 -1.22 -3.64
C SER A 146 -22.46 0.17 -4.19
N TYR A 147 -21.52 1.06 -3.93
CA TYR A 147 -21.43 2.40 -4.52
C TYR A 147 -20.30 2.42 -5.54
N VAL A 148 -20.53 3.05 -6.70
CA VAL A 148 -19.55 3.11 -7.80
C VAL A 148 -19.34 4.56 -8.23
N TYR A 149 -18.08 4.93 -8.37
CA TYR A 149 -17.64 6.19 -8.98
C TYR A 149 -16.76 5.87 -10.19
N LEU A 150 -17.10 6.46 -11.33
CA LEU A 150 -16.39 6.29 -12.60
C LEU A 150 -16.15 7.66 -13.22
N ASP A 151 -14.90 7.98 -13.51
CA ASP A 151 -14.49 9.15 -14.30
C ASP A 151 -13.58 8.66 -15.43
N GLU A 152 -14.18 8.48 -16.61
CA GLU A 152 -13.47 7.98 -17.80
C GLU A 152 -12.39 8.97 -18.27
N SER A 153 -12.60 10.27 -18.08
CA SER A 153 -11.66 11.31 -18.52
C SER A 153 -10.34 11.28 -17.74
N LYS A 154 -10.40 10.84 -16.48
CA LYS A 154 -9.25 10.67 -15.59
C LYS A 154 -8.85 9.21 -15.41
N GLU A 155 -9.54 8.29 -16.08
CA GLU A 155 -9.34 6.84 -15.95
C GLU A 155 -9.47 6.35 -14.49
N ILE A 156 -10.41 6.93 -13.73
CA ILE A 156 -10.65 6.59 -12.32
C ILE A 156 -11.86 5.67 -12.20
N TYR A 157 -11.69 4.56 -11.48
CA TYR A 157 -12.78 3.70 -11.04
C TYR A 157 -12.65 3.40 -9.55
N LYS A 158 -13.72 3.62 -8.79
CA LYS A 158 -13.81 3.26 -7.38
C LYS A 158 -15.12 2.55 -7.11
N ARG A 159 -15.07 1.50 -6.30
CA ARG A 159 -16.24 0.77 -5.83
C ARG A 159 -16.11 0.50 -4.34
N LEU A 160 -17.15 0.82 -3.58
CA LEU A 160 -17.31 0.39 -2.19
C LEU A 160 -18.29 -0.78 -2.15
N ILE A 161 -18.05 -1.71 -1.25
CA ILE A 161 -18.94 -2.83 -0.93
C ILE A 161 -19.30 -2.68 0.54
N VAL A 162 -20.58 -2.53 0.84
CA VAL A 162 -21.10 -2.29 2.19
C VAL A 162 -22.10 -3.37 2.60
N SER A 163 -22.33 -3.51 3.90
CA SER A 163 -23.37 -4.37 4.47
C SER A 163 -24.77 -3.97 4.00
N GLU A 164 -25.74 -4.87 4.17
CA GLU A 164 -27.14 -4.65 3.77
C GLU A 164 -27.76 -3.40 4.42
N ASP A 165 -27.35 -3.08 5.65
CA ASP A 165 -27.78 -1.90 6.41
C ASP A 165 -26.94 -0.63 6.13
N ASN A 166 -25.96 -0.70 5.22
CA ASN A 166 -25.01 0.36 4.86
C ASN A 166 -24.11 0.86 6.01
N LYS A 167 -24.02 0.16 7.15
CA LYS A 167 -23.24 0.61 8.32
C LYS A 167 -21.79 0.14 8.34
N THR A 168 -21.46 -0.95 7.65
CA THR A 168 -20.13 -1.55 7.67
C THR A 168 -19.54 -1.61 6.28
N LEU A 169 -18.28 -1.20 6.15
CA LEU A 169 -17.51 -1.40 4.91
C LEU A 169 -17.00 -2.83 4.87
N LEU A 170 -17.40 -3.58 3.85
CA LEU A 170 -16.98 -4.97 3.65
C LEU A 170 -15.76 -5.07 2.72
N GLY A 171 -15.65 -4.14 1.77
CA GLY A 171 -14.54 -4.11 0.83
C GLY A 171 -14.55 -2.90 -0.10
N ALA A 172 -13.49 -2.78 -0.90
CA ALA A 172 -13.37 -1.72 -1.88
C ALA A 172 -12.47 -2.12 -3.06
N VAL A 173 -12.69 -1.48 -4.21
CA VAL A 173 -11.80 -1.52 -5.38
C VAL A 173 -11.47 -0.07 -5.75
N LEU A 174 -10.20 0.24 -5.93
CA LEU A 174 -9.72 1.54 -6.38
C LEU A 174 -8.77 1.35 -7.56
N VAL A 175 -9.00 2.08 -8.64
CA VAL A 175 -8.19 2.08 -9.88
C VAL A 175 -7.97 3.52 -10.32
N GLY A 176 -6.73 3.84 -10.69
CA GLY A 176 -6.32 5.18 -11.12
C GLY A 176 -6.01 6.08 -9.92
N ASP A 177 -7.01 6.36 -9.08
CA ASP A 177 -6.85 7.11 -7.83
C ASP A 177 -7.04 6.19 -6.61
N THR A 178 -5.95 5.98 -5.87
CA THR A 178 -5.92 5.14 -4.65
C THR A 178 -5.61 5.95 -3.38
N SER A 179 -5.81 7.27 -3.41
CA SER A 179 -5.57 8.16 -2.27
C SER A 179 -6.37 7.75 -1.03
N ASP A 180 -7.59 7.25 -1.23
CA ASP A 180 -8.51 6.85 -0.15
C ASP A 180 -8.19 5.46 0.44
N TYR A 181 -7.28 4.69 -0.17
CA TYR A 181 -7.03 3.28 0.18
C TYR A 181 -6.72 3.10 1.67
N GLY A 182 -5.85 3.94 2.25
CA GLY A 182 -5.45 3.81 3.66
C GLY A 182 -6.62 4.02 4.63
N ASN A 183 -7.46 5.03 4.37
CA ASN A 183 -8.63 5.32 5.21
C ASN A 183 -9.68 4.20 5.10
N LEU A 184 -9.98 3.76 3.87
CA LEU A 184 -10.91 2.67 3.62
C LEU A 184 -10.44 1.36 4.25
N LEU A 185 -9.13 1.07 4.22
CA LEU A 185 -8.58 -0.12 4.85
C LEU A 185 -8.79 -0.08 6.37
N GLN A 186 -8.60 1.07 7.01
CA GLN A 186 -8.83 1.19 8.46
C GLN A 186 -10.31 1.05 8.84
N LEU A 187 -11.25 1.53 8.00
CA LEU A 187 -12.69 1.30 8.20
C LEU A 187 -13.00 -0.20 8.26
N VAL A 188 -12.45 -0.99 7.31
CA VAL A 188 -12.64 -2.44 7.26
C VAL A 188 -11.96 -3.14 8.44
N LEU A 189 -10.66 -2.89 8.67
CA LEU A 189 -9.87 -3.62 9.67
C LEU A 189 -10.34 -3.37 11.10
N ASN A 190 -10.89 -2.20 11.41
CA ASN A 190 -11.33 -1.85 12.76
C ASN A 190 -12.85 -1.85 12.92
N ALA A 191 -13.60 -2.34 11.92
CA ALA A 191 -15.06 -2.35 11.91
C ALA A 191 -15.70 -1.00 12.32
N ILE A 192 -15.13 0.10 11.83
CA ILE A 192 -15.60 1.45 12.15
C ILE A 192 -16.90 1.71 11.38
N GLU A 193 -17.92 2.20 12.08
CA GLU A 193 -19.23 2.53 11.49
C GLU A 193 -19.08 3.61 10.40
N LEU A 194 -19.75 3.37 9.27
CA LEU A 194 -19.74 4.25 8.11
C LEU A 194 -20.52 5.56 8.37
N PRO A 195 -20.17 6.65 7.66
CA PRO A 195 -21.00 7.85 7.66
C PRO A 195 -22.39 7.56 7.04
N GLU A 196 -23.36 8.41 7.35
CA GLU A 196 -24.74 8.31 6.83
C GLU A 196 -24.80 8.18 5.29
N ASN A 197 -23.86 8.82 4.59
CA ASN A 197 -23.68 8.74 3.14
C ASN A 197 -22.32 8.11 2.79
N PRO A 198 -22.22 6.76 2.65
CA PRO A 198 -20.95 6.07 2.42
C PRO A 198 -20.25 6.42 1.10
N ASP A 199 -21.01 6.81 0.07
CA ASP A 199 -20.50 7.22 -1.24
C ASP A 199 -19.53 8.41 -1.16
N SER A 200 -19.75 9.31 -0.19
CA SER A 200 -18.86 10.44 0.08
C SER A 200 -17.39 10.05 0.31
N LEU A 201 -17.11 8.80 0.70
CA LEU A 201 -15.76 8.28 0.91
C LEU A 201 -14.96 8.07 -0.39
N ILE A 202 -15.63 7.95 -1.54
CA ILE A 202 -14.98 7.73 -2.84
C ILE A 202 -15.13 8.90 -3.81
N LEU A 203 -16.05 9.83 -3.54
CA LEU A 203 -16.30 11.01 -4.36
C LEU A 203 -15.13 12.02 -4.31
N PRO A 204 -14.88 12.80 -5.37
CA PRO A 204 -13.84 13.83 -5.38
C PRO A 204 -14.11 14.97 -4.39
N ALA A 205 -13.07 15.52 -3.76
CA ALA A 205 -13.19 16.54 -2.72
C ALA A 205 -13.84 17.89 -3.14
N HIS A 206 -14.01 18.15 -4.45
CA HIS A 206 -14.70 19.35 -4.92
C HIS A 206 -16.23 19.27 -4.81
N SER A 207 -16.79 18.17 -4.27
CA SER A 207 -18.22 17.99 -4.02
C SER A 207 -18.76 18.74 -2.78
N GLY A 208 -18.08 19.81 -2.35
CA GLY A 208 -18.60 20.79 -1.38
C GLY A 208 -18.47 20.43 0.11
N SER A 209 -18.11 19.20 0.43
CA SER A 209 -17.74 18.77 1.78
C SER A 209 -16.39 18.08 1.71
N GLY A 210 -15.45 18.45 2.58
CA GLY A 210 -14.17 17.75 2.67
C GLY A 210 -14.42 16.26 2.88
N LYS A 211 -13.59 15.41 2.26
CA LYS A 211 -13.74 13.95 2.39
C LYS A 211 -13.74 13.54 3.87
N PRO A 212 -14.72 12.74 4.33
CA PRO A 212 -14.67 12.18 5.67
C PRO A 212 -13.41 11.34 5.84
N SER A 213 -12.49 11.79 6.69
CA SER A 213 -11.31 11.01 7.10
C SER A 213 -11.54 10.50 8.50
N ILE A 214 -11.22 9.23 8.75
CA ILE A 214 -10.97 8.80 10.13
C ILE A 214 -9.75 9.60 10.60
N GLY A 215 -9.92 10.38 11.67
CA GLY A 215 -8.77 10.99 12.33
C GLY A 215 -7.92 9.88 12.94
N VAL A 216 -6.60 9.90 12.70
CA VAL A 216 -5.65 8.88 13.22
C VAL A 216 -5.70 8.74 14.74
N ASP A 217 -6.21 9.74 15.45
CA ASP A 217 -6.44 9.70 16.90
C ASP A 217 -7.49 8.65 17.32
N LYS A 218 -8.44 8.30 16.44
CA LYS A 218 -9.45 7.28 16.73
C LYS A 218 -8.94 5.84 16.57
N LEU A 219 -7.77 5.65 15.96
CA LEU A 219 -7.18 4.32 15.77
C LEU A 219 -6.52 3.85 17.07
N PRO A 220 -6.68 2.57 17.47
CA PRO A 220 -5.92 2.01 18.59
C PRO A 220 -4.43 1.90 18.24
N ASP A 221 -3.55 1.81 19.25
CA ASP A 221 -2.11 1.66 19.02
C ASP A 221 -1.77 0.34 18.31
N SER A 222 -2.60 -0.69 18.49
CA SER A 222 -2.49 -1.97 17.78
C SER A 222 -2.92 -1.91 16.30
N ALA A 223 -3.46 -0.78 15.83
CA ALA A 223 -3.92 -0.67 14.45
C ALA A 223 -2.76 -0.87 13.46
N GLN A 224 -2.90 -1.83 12.56
CA GLN A 224 -1.89 -2.12 11.53
C GLN A 224 -1.88 -1.00 10.48
N ILE A 225 -0.78 -0.24 10.42
CA ILE A 225 -0.59 0.87 9.49
C ILE A 225 0.13 0.40 8.23
N CYS A 226 1.18 -0.42 8.37
CA CYS A 226 1.92 -0.98 7.24
C CYS A 226 1.90 -2.51 7.24
N SER A 227 1.05 -3.10 6.40
CA SER A 227 0.94 -4.56 6.25
C SER A 227 2.23 -5.22 5.71
N CYS A 228 2.97 -4.55 4.81
CA CYS A 228 4.16 -5.15 4.19
C CYS A 228 5.32 -5.41 5.16
N PHE A 229 5.38 -4.68 6.27
CA PHE A 229 6.45 -4.76 7.27
C PHE A 229 5.91 -4.90 8.69
N ASP A 230 4.63 -5.24 8.81
CA ASP A 230 3.94 -5.45 10.08
C ASP A 230 4.14 -4.30 11.09
N VAL A 231 3.92 -3.06 10.65
CA VAL A 231 4.11 -1.86 11.49
C VAL A 231 2.77 -1.34 11.97
N THR A 232 2.61 -1.26 13.29
CA THR A 232 1.42 -0.72 13.97
C THR A 232 1.51 0.79 14.20
N LYS A 233 0.39 1.40 14.62
CA LYS A 233 0.38 2.81 15.07
C LYS A 233 1.31 3.00 16.28
N GLY A 234 1.30 2.06 17.22
CA GLY A 234 2.15 2.07 18.42
C GLY A 234 3.64 2.06 18.07
N ASP A 235 4.05 1.26 17.08
CA ASP A 235 5.45 1.23 16.61
C ASP A 235 5.90 2.57 16.04
N LEU A 236 5.01 3.24 15.29
CA LEU A 236 5.28 4.57 14.77
C LEU A 236 5.41 5.58 15.91
N ILE A 237 4.48 5.58 16.87
CA ILE A 237 4.53 6.48 18.03
C ILE A 237 5.83 6.25 18.83
N ALA A 238 6.20 4.99 19.07
CA ALA A 238 7.44 4.64 19.75
C ALA A 238 8.68 5.15 18.99
N ALA A 239 8.71 5.04 17.66
CA ALA A 239 9.79 5.58 16.84
C ALA A 239 9.83 7.12 16.86
N ILE A 240 8.67 7.78 16.83
CA ILE A 240 8.55 9.24 16.92
C ILE A 240 9.09 9.72 18.28
N ASN A 241 8.71 9.06 19.37
CA ASN A 241 9.20 9.37 20.72
C ASN A 241 10.72 9.16 20.88
N LYS A 242 11.34 8.33 20.03
CA LYS A 242 12.80 8.18 19.94
C LYS A 242 13.49 9.23 19.07
N GLY A 243 12.76 10.18 18.49
CA GLY A 243 13.28 11.27 17.66
C GLY A 243 13.06 11.14 16.15
N CYS A 244 12.28 10.15 15.68
CA CYS A 244 11.98 9.98 14.26
C CYS A 244 10.91 10.99 13.77
N HIS A 245 11.28 12.27 13.67
CA HIS A 245 10.33 13.36 13.36
C HIS A 245 10.11 13.62 11.85
N THR A 246 10.53 12.70 10.99
CA THR A 246 10.31 12.81 9.54
C THR A 246 9.86 11.48 8.96
N VAL A 247 9.08 11.53 7.87
CA VAL A 247 8.68 10.31 7.14
C VAL A 247 9.90 9.49 6.69
N ALA A 248 11.01 10.16 6.34
CA ALA A 248 12.25 9.49 5.97
C ALA A 248 12.89 8.75 7.15
N ALA A 249 12.91 9.35 8.34
CA ALA A 249 13.38 8.70 9.56
C ALA A 249 12.50 7.50 9.93
N LEU A 250 11.18 7.66 9.87
CA LEU A 250 10.24 6.56 10.13
C LEU A 250 10.42 5.40 9.15
N LYS A 251 10.66 5.69 7.86
CA LYS A 251 10.99 4.67 6.86
C LYS A 251 12.29 3.93 7.20
N ALA A 252 13.31 4.65 7.64
CA ALA A 252 14.60 4.04 7.96
C ALA A 252 14.49 3.09 9.16
N GLU A 253 13.77 3.53 10.20
CA GLU A 253 13.59 2.83 11.47
C GLU A 253 12.61 1.64 11.34
N THR A 254 11.39 1.90 10.86
CA THR A 254 10.28 0.93 10.88
C THR A 254 10.09 0.18 9.56
N LYS A 255 10.74 0.62 8.48
CA LYS A 255 10.50 0.17 7.09
C LYS A 255 9.11 0.50 6.53
N ALA A 256 8.21 1.12 7.31
CA ALA A 256 6.87 1.47 6.87
C ALA A 256 6.89 2.29 5.56
N GLY A 257 6.16 1.79 4.56
CA GLY A 257 6.00 2.47 3.27
C GLY A 257 7.18 2.34 2.30
N THR A 258 8.16 1.49 2.59
CA THR A 258 9.22 1.10 1.63
C THR A 258 8.80 -0.03 0.67
N GLY A 259 7.69 -0.71 0.98
CA GLY A 259 7.19 -1.89 0.27
C GLY A 259 6.21 -1.48 -0.84
N CYS A 260 4.90 -1.68 -0.61
CA CYS A 260 3.88 -1.21 -1.56
C CYS A 260 3.72 0.33 -1.55
N GLY A 261 4.08 1.01 -0.46
CA GLY A 261 3.94 2.46 -0.29
C GLY A 261 2.52 2.94 0.02
N GLY A 262 1.54 2.04 0.12
CA GLY A 262 0.14 2.39 0.36
C GLY A 262 -0.14 3.08 1.70
N CYS A 263 0.68 2.83 2.71
CA CYS A 263 0.52 3.39 4.04
C CYS A 263 1.11 4.80 4.21
N ILE A 264 1.83 5.35 3.22
CA ILE A 264 2.55 6.62 3.36
C ILE A 264 1.65 7.79 3.80
N PRO A 265 0.44 7.99 3.22
CA PRO A 265 -0.46 9.04 3.69
C PRO A 265 -0.82 8.89 5.17
N LEU A 266 -1.13 7.66 5.60
CA LEU A 266 -1.52 7.37 6.98
C LEU A 266 -0.34 7.51 7.96
N VAL A 267 0.86 7.05 7.58
CA VAL A 267 2.11 7.29 8.33
C VAL A 267 2.35 8.78 8.53
N THR A 268 2.14 9.59 7.48
CA THR A 268 2.30 11.04 7.55
C THR A 268 1.29 11.68 8.49
N GLN A 269 0.04 11.21 8.47
CA GLN A 269 -0.99 11.67 9.40
C GLN A 269 -0.65 11.33 10.86
N VAL A 270 -0.21 10.11 11.15
CA VAL A 270 0.23 9.70 12.50
C VAL A 270 1.41 10.56 12.98
N LEU A 271 2.41 10.76 12.11
CA LEU A 271 3.56 11.62 12.42
C LEU A 271 3.10 13.03 12.79
N ASN A 272 2.28 13.66 11.96
CA ASN A 272 1.85 15.03 12.18
C ASN A 272 1.00 15.17 13.46
N ALA A 273 0.12 14.21 13.73
CA ALA A 273 -0.70 14.19 14.94
C ALA A 273 0.16 14.05 16.21
N GLU A 274 1.19 13.20 16.17
CA GLU A 274 2.07 12.99 17.32
C GLU A 274 3.02 14.16 17.55
N LEU A 275 3.59 14.74 16.48
CA LEU A 275 4.41 15.96 16.58
C LEU A 275 3.60 17.13 17.16
N ALA A 276 2.34 17.28 16.75
CA ALA A 276 1.45 18.29 17.32
C ALA A 276 1.22 18.08 18.83
N LYS A 277 1.07 16.83 19.29
CA LYS A 277 0.96 16.51 20.73
C LYS A 277 2.25 16.83 21.51
N GLN A 278 3.40 16.69 20.87
CA GLN A 278 4.70 17.08 21.44
C GLN A 278 4.97 18.60 21.38
N GLY A 279 4.03 19.39 20.85
CA GLY A 279 4.20 20.84 20.69
C GLY A 279 5.20 21.21 19.59
N ILE A 280 5.58 20.27 18.73
CA ILE A 280 6.45 20.51 17.58
C ILE A 280 5.56 21.03 16.45
N GLU A 281 5.74 22.30 16.11
CA GLU A 281 5.00 22.92 15.00
C GLU A 281 5.41 22.26 13.68
N VAL A 282 4.48 21.52 13.08
CA VAL A 282 4.67 20.89 11.77
C VAL A 282 4.56 21.97 10.71
N ASN A 283 5.69 22.56 10.37
CA ASN A 283 5.76 23.61 9.38
C ASN A 283 5.96 23.01 7.96
N ASN A 284 5.03 23.31 7.05
CA ASN A 284 5.10 22.87 5.65
C ASN A 284 6.04 23.73 4.78
N ASN A 285 6.72 24.71 5.39
CA ASN A 285 7.70 25.56 4.75
C ASN A 285 8.84 24.75 4.13
N LEU A 286 9.25 25.12 2.91
CA LEU A 286 10.37 24.47 2.22
C LEU A 286 11.68 24.60 3.01
N CYS A 287 11.87 25.72 3.70
CA CYS A 287 12.90 25.92 4.72
C CYS A 287 12.53 27.12 5.60
N GLU A 288 13.31 27.35 6.66
CA GLU A 288 13.13 28.49 7.59
C GLU A 288 13.10 29.87 6.91
N HIS A 289 13.65 29.99 5.70
CA HIS A 289 13.72 31.26 4.97
C HIS A 289 12.46 31.56 4.15
N PHE A 290 11.59 30.57 3.91
CA PHE A 290 10.41 30.73 3.05
C PHE A 290 9.16 30.15 3.70
N ALA A 291 8.17 31.01 3.95
CA ALA A 291 6.87 30.64 4.47
C ALA A 291 5.94 29.96 3.42
N TYR A 292 6.51 29.09 2.58
CA TYR A 292 5.80 28.43 1.49
C TYR A 292 6.25 26.98 1.34
N SER A 293 5.30 26.09 1.17
CA SER A 293 5.53 24.72 0.70
C SER A 293 6.02 24.71 -0.74
N ARG A 294 6.61 23.58 -1.17
CA ARG A 294 7.07 23.41 -2.56
C ARG A 294 5.93 23.60 -3.57
N GLN A 295 4.69 23.20 -3.24
CA GLN A 295 3.53 23.37 -4.10
C GLN A 295 3.08 24.83 -4.19
N GLU A 296 3.02 25.55 -3.07
CA GLU A 296 2.70 26.99 -3.05
C GLU A 296 3.75 27.79 -3.81
N LEU A 297 5.03 27.46 -3.64
CA LEU A 297 6.12 28.07 -4.38
C LEU A 297 6.01 27.79 -5.88
N PHE A 298 5.66 26.57 -6.28
CA PHE A 298 5.42 26.21 -7.68
C PHE A 298 4.21 26.98 -8.25
N HIS A 299 3.12 27.10 -7.50
CA HIS A 299 1.95 27.89 -7.89
C HIS A 299 2.29 29.37 -8.03
N LEU A 300 3.04 29.96 -7.10
CA LEU A 300 3.55 31.33 -7.15
C LEU A 300 4.39 31.56 -8.41
N ILE A 301 5.35 30.68 -8.70
CA ILE A 301 6.18 30.77 -9.92
C ILE A 301 5.31 30.72 -11.17
N ARG A 302 4.32 29.81 -11.21
CA ARG A 302 3.46 29.60 -12.38
C ARG A 302 2.50 30.77 -12.62
N VAL A 303 1.92 31.34 -11.55
CA VAL A 303 0.97 32.47 -11.63
C VAL A 303 1.71 33.79 -11.89
N GLU A 304 2.82 34.04 -11.20
CA GLU A 304 3.60 35.26 -11.38
C GLU A 304 4.54 35.24 -12.59
N GLY A 305 4.64 34.11 -13.31
CA GLY A 305 5.47 33.99 -14.51
C GLY A 305 6.96 34.17 -14.24
N ILE A 306 7.45 33.77 -13.06
CA ILE A 306 8.85 33.95 -12.65
C ILE A 306 9.75 33.05 -13.52
N LYS A 307 10.58 33.66 -14.37
CA LYS A 307 11.50 32.94 -15.27
C LYS A 307 12.90 32.80 -14.67
N PRO A 308 13.59 31.66 -14.89
CA PRO A 308 15.00 31.54 -14.57
C PRO A 308 15.83 32.48 -15.45
N SER A 309 16.45 33.51 -14.87
CA SER A 309 17.45 34.33 -15.59
C SER A 309 18.76 34.35 -14.81
N LYS A 310 19.89 34.36 -15.53
CA LYS A 310 21.25 34.30 -14.97
C LYS A 310 21.60 35.50 -14.06
N ASN A 311 20.80 36.58 -14.07
CA ASN A 311 21.08 37.86 -13.39
C ASN A 311 20.05 38.28 -12.32
N CYS A 312 19.27 37.35 -11.76
CA CYS A 312 18.36 37.67 -10.66
C CYS A 312 19.13 37.75 -9.32
N TRP A 313 19.99 38.76 -9.12
CA TRP A 313 20.86 38.86 -7.93
C TRP A 313 20.72 40.19 -7.17
N ARG A 314 19.70 41.00 -7.43
CA ARG A 314 19.46 42.28 -6.74
C ARG A 314 17.98 42.62 -6.63
N ASN A 315 17.27 41.90 -5.77
CA ASN A 315 16.23 42.42 -4.87
C ASN A 315 15.47 41.27 -4.19
N THR A 316 15.10 41.55 -2.95
CA THR A 316 14.54 40.71 -1.90
C THR A 316 13.44 39.71 -2.33
N ALA A 317 13.49 38.52 -1.71
CA ALA A 317 12.52 37.40 -1.75
C ALA A 317 12.28 36.66 -3.09
N LYS A 318 12.37 37.31 -4.26
CA LYS A 318 11.97 36.67 -5.55
C LYS A 318 13.09 35.90 -6.28
N ALA A 319 14.36 36.19 -5.98
CA ALA A 319 15.51 35.62 -6.69
C ALA A 319 15.91 34.20 -6.24
N THR A 320 15.67 33.84 -4.98
CA THR A 320 16.24 32.63 -4.37
C THR A 320 15.48 31.35 -4.76
N VAL A 321 14.23 31.49 -5.22
CA VAL A 321 13.29 30.40 -5.53
C VAL A 321 13.77 29.53 -6.71
N VAL A 322 14.48 30.11 -7.68
CA VAL A 322 14.80 29.45 -8.95
C VAL A 322 15.87 28.37 -8.82
N LYS A 323 16.79 28.46 -7.86
CA LYS A 323 17.84 27.44 -7.66
C LYS A 323 17.32 26.13 -7.05
N PHE A 324 16.18 26.15 -6.35
CA PHE A 324 15.67 25.01 -5.58
C PHE A 324 14.94 23.94 -6.41
N VAL A 325 14.48 24.28 -7.62
CA VAL A 325 13.68 23.37 -8.45
C VAL A 325 14.56 22.44 -9.30
N ASN A 326 15.82 22.82 -9.58
CA ASN A 326 16.69 22.10 -10.53
C ASN A 326 17.90 21.38 -9.89
N GLN A 327 17.95 21.19 -8.57
CA GLN A 327 19.02 20.39 -7.93
C GLN A 327 18.47 19.23 -7.07
N PRO A 328 19.03 18.01 -7.19
CA PRO A 328 18.58 16.83 -6.44
C PRO A 328 19.03 16.82 -4.96
N SER A 329 19.88 17.75 -4.53
CA SER A 329 20.35 17.87 -3.15
C SER A 329 20.29 19.32 -2.67
N VAL A 330 19.62 19.56 -1.54
CA VAL A 330 19.54 20.90 -0.91
C VAL A 330 20.86 21.18 -0.19
N ARG A 331 21.64 22.17 -0.65
CA ARG A 331 22.70 22.80 0.14
C ARG A 331 22.37 24.28 0.31
N CYS A 332 22.02 24.68 1.52
CA CYS A 332 21.86 26.09 1.88
C CYS A 332 23.25 26.75 1.90
N TRP A 333 23.44 27.83 1.13
CA TRP A 333 24.61 28.69 1.25
C TRP A 333 24.22 29.92 2.08
N PRO A 334 25.10 30.39 2.99
CA PRO A 334 24.82 31.59 3.77
C PRO A 334 24.72 32.82 2.85
N PRO A 335 23.95 33.84 3.25
CA PRO A 335 23.83 35.06 2.46
C PRO A 335 25.20 35.73 2.31
N ALA A 336 25.57 36.03 1.07
CA ALA A 336 26.80 36.75 0.76
C ALA A 336 26.68 38.18 1.30
N GLY A 337 27.36 38.45 2.42
CA GLY A 337 27.51 39.80 2.96
C GLY A 337 27.31 39.93 4.45
N THR A 338 28.15 39.27 5.25
CA THR A 338 28.60 39.82 6.55
C THR A 338 30.10 39.51 6.68
N ASN A 339 30.92 40.46 6.23
CA ASN A 339 32.30 40.57 6.69
C ASN A 339 32.24 41.15 8.10
N THR A 340 32.67 40.40 9.11
CA THR A 340 33.41 40.90 10.29
C THR A 340 33.94 39.70 11.08
N PHE A 341 35.27 39.62 11.15
CA PHE A 341 36.20 38.87 12.04
C PHE A 341 35.76 37.56 12.70
#